data_AF-A0A1F5DI11-F1
#
_entry.id   AF-A0A1F5DI11-F1
#
_cell.length_a   1.000
_cell.length_b   1.000
_cell.length_c   1.000
_cell.angle_alpha   90.00
_cell.angle_beta   90.00
_cell.angle_gamma   90.00
#
_symmetry.space_group_name_H-M   'P 1'
#
loop_
_entity.id
_entity.type
_entity.pdbx_description
1 polymer ?
#
loop_
_entity_poly.entity_id
_entity_poly.type
_entity_poly.pdbx_seq_one_letter_code
_entity_poly.pdbx_strand_id
1 'polypeptide(L)'
;MIKKIAKEIKEEVLAKARAGEKVSVLADQYGISDRTIYAWLRQTTGEKVISTLKYNKLKRENEELKRLIGELTLGMSLGKKN
;
A
#
# COMPACT_ATOMS: atom_id res chain seq x y z
N MET A 1 -20.60 -2.64 -19.93
CA MET A 1 -20.25 -3.93 -19.31
C MET A 1 -18.76 -3.91 -19.01
N ILE A 2 -18.33 -4.04 -17.73
CA ILE A 2 -16.91 -4.01 -17.37
C ILE A 2 -16.29 -5.34 -17.78
N LYS A 3 -15.47 -5.35 -18.83
CA LYS A 3 -14.68 -6.55 -19.20
C LYS A 3 -13.61 -6.74 -18.13
N LYS A 4 -13.68 -7.85 -17.38
CA LYS A 4 -12.60 -8.26 -16.49
C LYS A 4 -11.42 -8.70 -17.35
N ILE A 5 -10.30 -7.99 -17.21
CA ILE A 5 -9.04 -8.36 -17.87
C ILE A 5 -8.37 -9.44 -17.02
N ALA A 6 -7.85 -10.48 -17.68
CA ALA A 6 -7.14 -11.56 -17.02
C ALA A 6 -5.92 -11.02 -16.25
N LYS A 7 -5.60 -11.64 -15.12
CA LYS A 7 -4.54 -11.14 -14.23
C LYS A 7 -3.17 -11.21 -14.91
N GLU A 8 -2.96 -12.26 -15.68
CA GLU A 8 -1.76 -12.55 -16.47
C GLU A 8 -1.52 -11.44 -17.50
N ILE A 9 -2.57 -11.02 -18.22
CA ILE A 9 -2.48 -9.92 -19.21
C ILE A 9 -2.11 -8.60 -18.52
N LYS A 10 -2.72 -8.32 -17.37
CA LYS A 10 -2.38 -7.12 -16.59
C LYS A 10 -0.91 -7.12 -16.16
N GLU A 11 -0.39 -8.26 -15.70
CA GLU A 11 1.01 -8.40 -15.27
C GLU A 11 1.97 -8.23 -16.45
N GLU A 12 1.67 -8.84 -17.60
CA GLU A 12 2.47 -8.71 -18.82
C GLU A 12 2.52 -7.25 -19.32
N VAL A 13 1.38 -6.58 -19.42
CA VAL A 13 1.30 -5.17 -19.85
C VAL A 13 2.08 -4.25 -18.89
N LEU A 14 2.00 -4.51 -17.59
CA LEU A 14 2.77 -3.75 -16.60
C LEU A 14 4.28 -3.99 -16.70
N ALA A 15 4.71 -5.21 -17.00
CA ALA A 15 6.12 -5.52 -17.21
C ALA A 15 6.68 -4.79 -18.44
N LYS A 16 5.96 -4.84 -19.57
CA LYS A 16 6.33 -4.14 -20.81
C LYS A 16 6.34 -2.62 -20.65
N ALA A 17 5.33 -2.06 -19.99
CA ALA A 17 5.29 -0.64 -19.69
C ALA A 17 6.46 -0.17 -18.82
N ARG A 18 6.89 -0.99 -17.84
CA ARG A 18 8.07 -0.72 -17.00
C ARG A 18 9.39 -0.88 -17.76
N ALA A 19 9.43 -1.75 -18.77
CA ALA A 19 10.57 -1.91 -19.66
C ALA A 19 10.75 -0.72 -20.64
N GLY A 20 9.81 0.23 -20.65
CA GLY A 20 9.90 1.47 -21.44
C GLY A 20 9.06 1.46 -22.72
N GLU A 21 8.23 0.44 -22.95
CA GLU A 21 7.30 0.44 -24.07
C GLU A 21 6.22 1.54 -23.92
N LYS A 22 5.81 2.14 -25.04
CA LYS A 22 4.79 3.20 -25.05
C LYS A 22 3.43 2.63 -24.65
N VAL A 23 2.82 3.25 -23.64
CA VAL A 23 1.49 2.87 -23.13
C VAL A 23 0.42 2.85 -24.23
N SER A 24 0.47 3.80 -25.17
CA SER A 24 -0.47 3.86 -26.30
C SER A 24 -0.40 2.64 -27.22
N VAL A 25 0.80 2.11 -27.46
CA VAL A 25 0.99 0.90 -28.27
C VAL A 25 0.47 -0.33 -27.54
N LEU A 26 0.74 -0.42 -26.23
CA LEU A 26 0.23 -1.50 -25.39
C LEU A 26 -1.30 -1.45 -25.25
N ALA A 27 -1.89 -0.26 -25.18
CA ALA A 27 -3.33 -0.06 -25.15
C ALA A 27 -3.99 -0.61 -26.41
N ASP A 28 -3.47 -0.25 -27.58
CA ASP A 28 -3.98 -0.74 -28.87
C ASP A 28 -3.78 -2.25 -29.02
N GLN A 29 -2.59 -2.77 -28.69
CA GLN A 29 -2.26 -4.19 -28.83
C GLN A 29 -3.13 -5.11 -27.97
N TYR A 30 -3.43 -4.70 -26.73
CA TYR A 30 -4.19 -5.51 -25.79
C TYR A 30 -5.67 -5.11 -25.72
N GLY A 31 -6.10 -4.10 -26.48
CA GLY A 31 -7.48 -3.58 -26.47
C GLY A 31 -7.87 -2.97 -25.12
N ILE A 32 -6.92 -2.32 -24.44
CA ILE A 32 -7.07 -1.75 -23.09
C ILE A 32 -6.93 -0.22 -23.22
N SER A 33 -7.71 0.57 -22.48
CA SER A 33 -7.51 2.02 -22.51
C SER A 33 -6.20 2.44 -21.83
N ASP A 34 -5.51 3.46 -22.36
CA ASP A 34 -4.34 4.07 -21.74
C ASP A 34 -4.57 4.40 -20.26
N ARG A 35 -5.74 4.98 -19.96
CA ARG A 35 -6.17 5.33 -18.60
C ARG A 35 -6.11 4.14 -17.66
N THR A 36 -6.50 2.96 -18.12
CA THR A 36 -6.46 1.72 -17.33
C THR A 36 -5.03 1.31 -17.03
N ILE A 37 -4.14 1.37 -18.01
CA ILE A 37 -2.73 1.02 -17.85
C ILE A 37 -2.04 1.98 -16.86
N TYR A 38 -2.26 3.29 -17.01
CA TYR A 38 -1.76 4.29 -16.06
C TYR A 38 -2.32 4.11 -14.64
N ALA A 39 -3.60 3.73 -14.50
CA ALA A 39 -4.20 3.44 -13.20
C ALA A 39 -3.52 2.23 -12.52
N TRP A 40 -3.16 1.20 -13.28
CA TRP A 40 -2.42 0.05 -12.77
C TRP A 40 -0.97 0.39 -12.41
N LEU A 41 -0.30 1.21 -13.23
CA LEU A 41 1.04 1.70 -12.91
C LEU A 41 1.02 2.46 -11.59
N ARG A 42 0.08 3.40 -11.41
CA ARG A 42 -0.08 4.14 -10.14
C ARG A 42 -0.30 3.23 -8.93
N GLN A 43 -1.15 2.20 -9.06
CA GLN A 43 -1.41 1.23 -7.98
C GLN A 43 -0.18 0.38 -7.63
N THR A 44 0.72 0.15 -8.58
CA THR A 44 1.88 -0.73 -8.39
C THR A 44 3.18 0.00 -8.06
N THR A 45 3.29 1.31 -8.31
CA THR A 45 4.46 2.14 -7.96
C THR A 45 4.48 2.57 -6.49
N GLY A 46 3.52 2.12 -5.67
CA GLY A 46 3.65 2.26 -4.24
C GLY A 46 3.26 3.64 -3.69
N GLU A 47 2.29 4.32 -4.31
CA GLU A 47 1.27 4.98 -3.47
C GLU A 47 0.52 3.86 -2.76
N LYS A 48 1.20 3.26 -1.78
CA LYS A 48 0.63 2.46 -0.73
C LYS A 48 -0.27 3.46 -0.04
N VAL A 49 -1.51 3.58 -0.52
CA VAL A 49 -2.58 4.24 0.20
C VAL A 49 -2.56 3.54 1.54
N ILE A 50 -1.89 4.16 2.52
CA ILE A 50 -1.79 3.61 3.85
C ILE A 50 -3.23 3.53 4.26
N SER A 51 -3.79 2.33 4.28
CA SER A 51 -5.17 2.12 4.67
C SER A 51 -5.35 2.88 5.97
N THR A 52 -6.23 3.88 5.97
CA THR A 52 -6.48 4.73 7.14
C THR A 52 -6.79 3.87 8.36
N LEU A 53 -7.43 2.72 8.13
CA LEU A 53 -7.65 1.67 9.12
C LEU A 53 -6.34 1.09 9.68
N LYS A 54 -5.39 0.71 8.82
CA LYS A 54 -4.08 0.19 9.25
C LYS A 54 -3.29 1.24 10.02
N TYR A 55 -3.29 2.50 9.57
CA TYR A 55 -2.66 3.60 10.29
C TYR A 55 -3.27 3.80 11.68
N ASN A 56 -4.60 3.87 11.76
CA ASN A 56 -5.32 4.06 13.03
C ASN A 56 -5.11 2.89 13.99
N LYS A 57 -5.06 1.65 13.49
CA LYS A 57 -4.74 0.46 14.29
C LYS A 57 -3.33 0.59 14.89
N LEU A 58 -2.34 0.88 14.04
CA LEU A 58 -0.94 1.02 14.48
C LEU A 58 -0.77 2.18 15.47
N LYS A 59 -1.51 3.28 15.28
CA LYS A 59 -1.51 4.42 16.19
C LYS A 59 -2.05 4.03 17.57
N ARG A 60 -3.16 3.29 17.65
CA ARG A 60 -3.72 2.81 18.93
C ARG A 60 -2.77 1.86 19.66
N GLU A 61 -2.21 0.89 18.94
CA GLU A 61 -1.24 -0.05 19.50
C GLU A 61 -0.02 0.70 20.08
N ASN A 62 0.46 1.74 19.39
CA ASN A 62 1.58 2.56 19.87
C ASN A 62 1.24 3.33 21.17
N GLU A 63 0.04 3.94 21.24
CA GLU A 63 -0.39 4.67 22.43
C GLU A 63 -0.60 3.74 23.63
N GLU A 64 -1.13 2.53 23.43
CA GLU A 64 -1.26 1.52 24.50
C GLU A 64 0.12 1.08 25.03
N LEU A 65 1.07 0.83 24.13
CA LEU A 65 2.43 0.47 24.50
C LEU A 65 3.11 1.57 25.32
N LYS A 66 2.99 2.84 24.90
CA LYS A 66 3.51 3.98 25.67
C LYS A 66 2.90 4.06 27.06
N ARG A 67 1.59 3.81 27.19
CA ARG A 67 0.89 3.84 28.48
C ARG A 67 1.43 2.75 29.42
N LEU A 68 1.52 1.51 28.94
CA LEU A 68 2.10 0.38 29.68
C LEU A 68 3.52 0.67 30.13
N ILE A 69 4.37 1.22 29.25
CA ILE A 69 5.74 1.62 29.60
C ILE A 69 5.74 2.69 30.70
N GLY A 70 4.85 3.68 30.61
CA GLY A 70 4.69 4.70 31.65
C GLY A 70 4.32 4.11 33.00
N GLU A 71 3.32 3.24 33.04
CA GLU A 71 2.87 2.54 34.26
C GLU A 71 4.01 1.70 34.87
N LEU A 72 4.71 0.91 34.05
CA LEU A 72 5.85 0.10 34.49
C LEU A 72 6.99 0.96 35.03
N THR A 73 7.33 2.04 34.34
CA THR A 73 8.43 2.94 34.74
C THR A 73 8.12 3.65 36.05
N LEU A 74 6.87 4.09 36.25
CA LEU A 74 6.41 4.68 37.50
C LEU A 74 6.45 3.65 38.64
N GLY A 75 5.98 2.43 38.41
CA GLY A 75 6.06 1.33 39.38
C GLY A 75 7.49 1.03 39.81
N MET A 76 8.43 0.95 38.86
CA MET A 76 9.85 0.75 39.14
C MET A 76 10.47 1.93 39.89
N SER A 77 10.07 3.16 39.58
CA SER A 77 10.56 4.35 40.30
C SER A 77 10.05 4.43 41.74
N LEU A 78 8.81 4.03 41.99
CA LEU A 78 8.22 4.04 43.34
C LEU A 78 8.75 2.90 44.20
N GLY A 79 8.97 1.72 43.61
CA GLY A 79 9.55 0.56 44.30
C GLY A 79 11.01 0.74 44.72
N LYS A 80 11.75 1.66 44.11
CA LYS A 80 13.14 2.01 44.49
C LYS A 80 13.24 3.02 45.64
N LYS A 81 12.12 3.60 46.10
CA LYS A 81 12.11 4.67 47.11
C LYS A 81 11.86 4.17 48.54
N ASN A 82 11.75 2.84 48.73
CA ASN A 82 11.62 2.18 50.03
C ASN A 82 12.81 1.27 50.30
#